data_AF-A0A7S2KYB4-F1
#
_entry.id   AF-A0A7S2KYB4-F1
#
_cell.length_a   1.000
_cell.length_b   1.000
_cell.length_c   1.000
_cell.angle_alpha   90.00
_cell.angle_beta   90.00
_cell.angle_gamma   90.00
#
_symmetry.space_group_name_H-M   'P 1'
#
loop_
_entity.id
_entity.type
_entity.pdbx_description
1 polymer ?
#
loop_
_entity_poly.entity_id
_entity_poly.type
_entity_poly.pdbx_seq_one_letter_code
_entity_poly.pdbx_strand_id
1 'polypeptide(L)'
;MLSPDVVVLRGAGPEYLALPDPYHIAVVTAAAPVKPDVSSEDAKREYEALMKYKIDTLLGFCATCGYKSLVLSAWGCGAFRNPPAIVARLFRDALEPPSVLGASFE
;
A
#
# COMPACT_ATOMS: atom_id res chain seq x y z
N MET A 1 5.50 -9.19 -4.00
CA MET A 1 5.39 -9.90 -5.30
C MET A 1 4.72 -8.95 -6.29
N LEU A 2 5.23 -8.86 -7.53
CA LEU A 2 4.61 -8.11 -8.62
C LEU A 2 3.90 -9.06 -9.58
N SER A 3 2.66 -8.71 -9.93
CA SER A 3 1.89 -9.34 -10.99
C SER A 3 1.63 -8.26 -12.04
N PRO A 4 2.41 -8.19 -13.14
CA PRO A 4 2.44 -7.01 -14.01
C PRO A 4 1.22 -6.86 -14.93
N ASP A 5 0.49 -7.95 -15.19
CA ASP A 5 -0.55 -8.02 -16.21
C ASP A 5 -1.81 -8.74 -15.69
N VAL A 6 -2.48 -8.12 -14.72
CA VAL A 6 -3.71 -8.66 -14.11
C VAL A 6 -4.93 -8.07 -14.82
N VAL A 7 -5.79 -8.93 -15.33
CA VAL A 7 -7.05 -8.52 -15.98
C VAL A 7 -8.15 -8.29 -14.95
N VAL A 8 -8.75 -7.11 -14.95
CA VAL A 8 -9.96 -6.80 -14.18
C VAL A 8 -11.18 -7.13 -15.02
N LEU A 9 -11.90 -8.17 -14.62
CA LEU A 9 -13.05 -8.71 -15.38
C LEU A 9 -14.41 -8.21 -14.89
N ARG A 10 -14.49 -7.71 -13.66
CA ARG A 10 -15.75 -7.42 -12.97
C ARG A 10 -15.73 -6.04 -12.32
N GLY A 11 -16.87 -5.36 -12.37
CA GLY A 11 -17.06 -4.05 -11.76
C GLY A 11 -17.28 -4.13 -10.26
N ALA A 12 -17.22 -2.97 -9.59
CA ALA A 12 -17.61 -2.83 -8.20
C ALA A 12 -19.14 -2.91 -8.05
N GLY A 13 -19.60 -3.46 -6.93
CA GLY A 13 -21.03 -3.62 -6.61
C GLY A 13 -21.33 -4.99 -6.00
N PRO A 14 -22.52 -5.19 -5.41
CA PRO A 14 -22.86 -6.44 -4.74
C PRO A 14 -22.89 -7.65 -5.68
N GLU A 15 -23.18 -7.43 -6.96
CA GLU A 15 -23.31 -8.50 -7.96
C GLU A 15 -22.03 -8.74 -8.76
N TYR A 16 -21.00 -7.89 -8.60
CA TYR A 16 -19.72 -7.98 -9.33
C TYR A 16 -19.91 -8.29 -10.82
N LEU A 17 -20.75 -7.52 -11.50
CA LEU A 17 -21.11 -7.75 -12.91
C LEU A 17 -19.88 -7.70 -13.81
N ALA A 18 -19.91 -8.45 -14.91
CA ALA A 18 -18.85 -8.43 -15.92
C ALA A 18 -18.68 -7.02 -16.51
N LEU A 19 -17.43 -6.59 -16.66
CA LEU A 19 -17.13 -5.34 -17.35
C LEU A 19 -17.35 -5.52 -18.86
N PRO A 20 -18.01 -4.56 -19.52
CA PRO A 20 -18.12 -4.59 -20.99
C PRO A 20 -16.75 -4.45 -21.67
N ASP A 21 -15.80 -3.80 -21.00
CA ASP A 21 -14.42 -3.63 -21.45
C ASP A 21 -13.45 -3.96 -20.29
N PRO A 22 -12.95 -5.22 -20.21
CA PRO A 22 -11.94 -5.60 -19.24
C PRO A 22 -10.63 -4.85 -19.48
N TYR A 23 -9.94 -4.48 -18.40
CA TYR A 23 -8.70 -3.72 -18.49
C TYR A 23 -7.59 -4.37 -17.65
N HIS A 24 -6.35 -4.03 -17.99
CA HIS A 24 -5.16 -4.59 -17.36
C HIS A 24 -4.57 -3.61 -16.34
N ILE A 25 -4.14 -4.16 -15.20
CA ILE A 25 -3.39 -3.44 -14.17
C ILE A 25 -2.22 -4.28 -13.67
N ALA A 26 -1.21 -3.61 -13.12
CA ALA A 26 -0.22 -4.28 -12.29
C ALA A 26 -0.70 -4.33 -10.84
N VAL A 27 -0.46 -5.46 -10.16
CA VAL A 27 -0.79 -5.65 -8.75
C VAL A 27 0.47 -5.98 -7.97
N VAL A 28 0.75 -5.18 -6.94
CA VAL A 28 1.79 -5.48 -5.94
C VAL A 28 1.13 -6.10 -4.72
N THR A 29 1.56 -7.32 -4.40
CA THR A 29 1.12 -8.04 -3.19
C THR A 29 2.19 -7.99 -2.12
N ALA A 30 1.84 -7.44 -0.96
CA ALA A 30 2.66 -7.41 0.25
C ALA A 30 1.77 -7.50 1.50
N ALA A 31 2.19 -8.29 2.50
CA ALA A 31 1.45 -8.43 3.75
C ALA A 31 1.80 -7.30 4.74
N ALA A 32 0.80 -6.63 5.30
CA ALA A 32 0.97 -5.74 6.45
C ALA A 32 1.20 -6.52 7.76
N PRO A 33 1.74 -5.90 8.83
CA PRO A 33 1.82 -6.52 10.15
C PRO A 33 0.45 -6.96 10.67
N VAL A 34 0.39 -8.09 11.39
CA VAL A 34 -0.86 -8.62 11.96
C VAL A 34 -0.96 -8.20 13.41
N LYS A 35 -2.04 -7.50 13.77
CA LYS A 35 -2.36 -7.05 15.13
C LYS A 35 -1.13 -6.44 15.84
N PRO A 36 -0.53 -5.38 15.28
CA PRO A 36 0.67 -4.79 15.86
C PRO A 36 0.41 -4.29 17.28
N ASP A 37 1.39 -4.48 18.16
CA ASP A 37 1.33 -3.91 19.50
C ASP A 37 1.62 -2.40 19.42
N VAL A 38 0.69 -1.62 19.96
CA VAL A 38 0.77 -0.16 20.08
C VAL A 38 0.38 0.29 21.48
N SER A 39 0.51 -0.61 22.47
CA SER A 39 0.11 -0.40 23.85
C SER A 39 1.05 0.55 24.63
N SER A 40 2.31 0.63 24.21
CA SER A 40 3.31 1.54 24.74
C SER A 40 3.94 2.37 23.61
N GLU A 41 4.58 3.50 23.96
CA GLU A 41 5.27 4.32 22.97
C GLU A 41 6.47 3.58 22.33
N ASP A 42 7.17 2.71 23.07
CA ASP A 42 8.26 1.90 22.53
C ASP A 42 7.73 0.86 21.51
N ALA A 43 6.67 0.12 21.86
CA ALA A 43 6.06 -0.86 20.95
C ALA A 43 5.50 -0.18 19.69
N LYS A 44 4.85 0.97 19.88
CA LYS A 44 4.36 1.80 18.77
C LYS A 44 5.50 2.28 17.88
N ARG A 45 6.64 2.70 18.45
CA ARG A 45 7.82 3.12 17.68
C ARG A 45 8.41 1.97 16.87
N GLU A 46 8.50 0.77 17.44
CA GLU A 46 8.95 -0.43 16.72
C GLU A 46 8.01 -0.78 15.57
N TYR A 47 6.69 -0.74 15.83
CA TYR A 47 5.67 -0.93 14.81
C TYR A 47 5.78 0.10 13.68
N GLU A 48 5.90 1.39 14.02
CA GLU A 48 6.02 2.47 13.03
C GLU A 48 7.28 2.32 12.20
N ALA A 49 8.42 1.93 12.78
CA ALA A 49 9.66 1.66 12.06
C ALA A 49 9.49 0.49 11.08
N LEU A 50 8.88 -0.62 11.51
CA LEU A 50 8.59 -1.76 10.64
C LEU A 50 7.64 -1.39 9.50
N MET A 51 6.54 -0.70 9.82
CA MET A 51 5.54 -0.32 8.84
C MET A 51 6.13 0.68 7.83
N LYS A 52 6.94 1.64 8.30
CA LYS A 52 7.67 2.59 7.44
C LYS A 52 8.59 1.85 6.48
N TYR A 53 9.45 0.95 6.98
CA TYR A 53 10.34 0.16 6.14
C TYR A 53 9.59 -0.58 5.03
N LYS A 54 8.44 -1.17 5.36
CA LYS A 54 7.59 -1.88 4.39
C LYS A 54 6.96 -0.94 3.36
N ILE A 55 6.51 0.24 3.76
CA ILE A 55 5.97 1.28 2.87
C ILE A 55 7.06 1.78 1.92
N ASP A 56 8.22 2.16 2.45
CA ASP A 56 9.35 2.65 1.66
C ASP A 56 9.79 1.58 0.64
N THR A 57 9.87 0.32 1.07
CA THR A 57 10.23 -0.81 0.19
C THR A 57 9.18 -1.01 -0.91
N LEU A 58 7.89 -0.95 -0.58
CA LEU A 58 6.81 -1.10 -1.55
C LEU A 58 6.84 0.01 -2.60
N LEU A 59 6.94 1.26 -2.17
CA LEU A 59 6.95 2.41 -3.08
C LEU A 59 8.24 2.45 -3.91
N GLY A 60 9.40 2.22 -3.29
CA GLY A 60 10.68 2.16 -4.01
C GLY A 60 10.74 1.04 -5.03
N PHE A 61 10.12 -0.11 -4.73
CA PHE A 61 9.96 -1.19 -5.69
C PHE A 61 9.08 -0.76 -6.88
N CYS A 62 7.92 -0.14 -6.63
CA CYS A 62 7.06 0.38 -7.69
C CYS A 62 7.78 1.39 -8.60
N ALA A 63 8.51 2.33 -7.99
CA ALA A 63 9.30 3.33 -8.72
C ALA A 63 10.40 2.68 -9.57
N THR A 64 11.13 1.71 -9.02
CA THR A 64 12.18 0.97 -9.74
C THR A 64 11.61 0.19 -10.93
N CYS A 65 10.38 -0.31 -10.82
CA CYS A 65 9.67 -0.95 -11.93
C CYS A 65 9.06 0.05 -12.94
N GLY A 66 9.18 1.37 -12.71
CA GLY A 66 8.71 2.41 -13.62
C GLY A 66 7.22 2.76 -13.51
N TYR A 67 6.53 2.31 -12.45
CA TYR A 67 5.13 2.68 -12.21
C TYR A 67 5.04 4.12 -11.65
N LYS A 68 4.23 4.96 -12.29
CA LYS A 68 4.07 6.38 -11.93
C LYS A 68 2.77 6.71 -11.20
N SER A 69 1.71 5.92 -11.44
CA SER A 69 0.40 6.10 -10.82
C SER A 69 0.08 4.88 -9.96
N LEU A 70 -0.27 5.13 -8.70
CA LEU A 70 -0.52 4.08 -7.72
C LEU A 70 -1.90 4.24 -7.08
N VAL A 71 -2.63 3.13 -6.97
CA VAL A 71 -3.81 3.04 -6.11
C VAL A 71 -3.40 2.39 -4.79
N LEU A 72 -3.33 3.19 -3.73
CA LEU A 72 -3.00 2.73 -2.38
C LEU A 72 -4.28 2.32 -1.62
N SER A 73 -4.11 1.80 -0.40
CA SER A 73 -5.22 1.31 0.41
C SER A 73 -5.02 1.61 1.90
N ALA A 74 -6.07 1.39 2.70
CA ALA A 74 -5.98 1.26 4.15
C ALA A 74 -5.25 -0.05 4.53
N TRP A 75 -3.98 -0.15 4.13
CA TRP A 75 -3.21 -1.40 4.13
C TRP A 75 -3.09 -1.97 5.54
N GLY A 76 -3.68 -3.16 5.76
CA GLY A 76 -3.69 -3.84 7.06
C GLY A 76 -4.66 -3.28 8.11
N CYS A 77 -5.46 -2.26 7.78
CA CYS A 77 -6.32 -1.58 8.75
C CYS A 77 -7.62 -2.35 9.10
N GLY A 78 -7.99 -3.35 8.29
CA GLY A 78 -9.15 -4.21 8.53
C GLY A 78 -8.84 -5.36 9.49
N ALA A 79 -8.89 -6.60 8.99
CA ALA A 79 -8.68 -7.81 9.79
C ALA A 79 -7.34 -7.83 10.56
N PHE A 80 -6.32 -7.15 10.05
CA PHE A 80 -4.98 -7.09 10.65
C PHE A 80 -4.84 -5.98 11.70
N ARG A 81 -5.88 -5.17 11.96
CA ARG A 81 -5.96 -4.21 13.08
C ARG A 81 -4.84 -3.17 13.13
N ASN A 82 -4.26 -2.78 11.99
CA ASN A 82 -3.30 -1.67 11.96
C ASN A 82 -4.03 -0.34 12.24
N PRO A 83 -3.49 0.59 13.05
CA PRO A 83 -4.12 1.88 13.30
C PRO A 83 -4.18 2.75 12.03
N PRO A 84 -5.38 3.09 11.50
CA PRO A 84 -5.50 3.76 10.20
C PRO A 84 -4.79 5.11 10.12
N ALA A 85 -4.82 5.89 11.20
CA ALA A 85 -4.15 7.19 11.27
C ALA A 85 -2.63 7.09 11.17
N ILE A 86 -2.04 6.02 11.72
CA ILE A 86 -0.60 5.76 11.62
C ILE A 86 -0.24 5.34 10.20
N VAL A 87 -0.98 4.39 9.62
CA VAL A 87 -0.73 3.92 8.24
C VAL A 87 -0.85 5.06 7.23
N ALA A 88 -1.90 5.87 7.33
CA ALA A 88 -2.10 7.02 6.44
C ALA A 88 -0.98 8.07 6.59
N ARG A 89 -0.57 8.37 7.84
CA ARG A 89 0.57 9.27 8.10
C ARG A 89 1.84 8.74 7.45
N LEU A 90 2.18 7.47 7.64
CA LEU A 90 3.43 6.90 7.11
C LEU A 90 3.45 6.87 5.58
N PHE A 91 2.31 6.63 4.92
CA PHE A 91 2.23 6.78 3.46
C PHE A 91 2.42 8.23 3.03
N ARG A 92 1.78 9.19 3.70
CA ARG A 92 1.95 10.62 3.41
C ARG A 92 3.42 11.04 3.56
N ASP A 93 4.04 10.69 4.68
CA ASP A 93 5.44 11.04 4.97
C ASP A 93 6.41 10.40 3.95
N ALA A 94 6.05 9.26 3.35
CA ALA A 94 6.84 8.61 2.30
C ALA A 94 6.63 9.23 0.89
N LEU A 95 5.50 9.90 0.66
CA LEU A 95 5.15 10.54 -0.61
C LEU A 95 5.55 12.03 -0.65
N GLU A 96 5.58 12.71 0.50
CA GLU A 96 5.93 14.13 0.60
C GLU A 96 7.45 14.38 0.53
N PRO A 97 7.90 15.46 -0.14
CA PRO A 97 9.30 15.86 -0.15
C PRO A 97 9.85 16.27 1.23
N PRO A 98 11.12 15.94 1.56
CA PRO A 98 12.02 15.10 0.80
C PRO A 98 11.65 13.62 0.97
N SER A 99 11.07 13.02 -0.07
CA SER A 99 10.79 11.60 -0.07
C SER A 99 12.12 10.86 -0.25
N VAL A 100 12.34 9.82 0.53
CA VAL A 100 13.56 8.99 0.44
C VAL A 100 13.67 8.25 -0.91
N LEU A 101 12.61 8.30 -1.72
CA LEU A 101 12.44 7.52 -2.93
C LEU A 101 13.01 8.20 -4.17
N GLY A 102 13.30 9.51 -4.13
CA GLY A 102 13.75 10.29 -5.30
C GLY A 102 12.78 10.24 -6.50
N ALA A 103 11.59 9.67 -6.29
CA ALA A 103 10.58 9.39 -7.29
C ALA A 103 9.30 10.14 -6.91
N SER A 104 8.76 10.85 -7.89
CA SER A 104 7.45 11.50 -7.78
C SER A 104 6.42 10.57 -8.42
N PHE A 105 5.40 10.19 -7.65
CA PHE A 105 4.19 9.58 -8.19
C PHE A 105 3.22 10.71 -8.58
N GLU A 106 2.53 10.55 -9.70
CA GLU A 106 1.53 11.51 -10.21
C GLU A 106 0.15 11.27 -9.59
#